data_AF-A0A941EDD8-F1
#
_entry.id   AF-A0A941EDD8-F1
#
_cell.length_a   1.000
_cell.length_b   1.000
_cell.length_c   1.000
_cell.angle_alpha   90.00
_cell.angle_beta   90.00
_cell.angle_gamma   90.00
#
_symmetry.space_group_name_H-M   'P 1'
#
loop_
_entity.id
_entity.type
_entity.pdbx_description
1 polymer ?
#
loop_
_entity_poly.entity_id
_entity_poly.type
_entity_poly.pdbx_seq_one_letter_code
_entity_poly.pdbx_strand_id
1 'polypeptide(L)'
;MRRARWSRAPKIEARRIEVFRPGRVPPAARVHPLLTFFIAEDERSWAGAPQLQALFALLDTVGAAEVHHRTTARTSWRLLDAEQPRVALRLEITQPTDARGVIDLTMDAGVYGEVWKQIQGGQWIGITTGDRLRPHADGSGTILDEAFAACIPLASAPPPALDEMAHASR
;
A
#
# COMPACT_ATOMS: atom_id res chain seq x y z
N MET A 1 20.64 5.38 20.56
CA MET A 1 19.86 4.78 19.44
C MET A 1 20.07 5.61 18.17
N ARG A 2 20.71 5.04 17.14
CA ARG A 2 20.88 5.72 15.85
C ARG A 2 19.56 5.67 15.09
N ARG A 3 18.87 6.82 14.93
CA ARG A 3 17.71 6.94 14.02
C ARG A 3 18.19 6.58 12.62
N ALA A 4 17.68 5.51 12.03
CA ALA A 4 17.96 5.15 10.64
C ALA A 4 17.61 6.36 9.76
N ARG A 5 18.61 6.99 9.14
CA ARG A 5 18.41 8.11 8.22
C ARG A 5 17.78 7.56 6.94
N TRP A 6 16.46 7.62 6.84
CA TRP A 6 15.67 7.29 5.65
C TRP A 6 15.75 8.38 4.57
N SER A 7 16.84 9.14 4.47
CA SER A 7 16.79 10.47 3.87
C SER A 7 17.08 10.56 2.36
N ARG A 8 16.83 9.50 1.56
CA ARG A 8 17.07 9.54 0.09
C ARG A 8 16.11 8.73 -0.78
N ALA A 9 15.15 8.00 -0.22
CA ALA A 9 14.16 7.31 -1.05
C ALA A 9 13.20 8.34 -1.67
N PRO A 10 12.79 8.15 -2.93
CA PRO A 10 11.68 8.88 -3.52
C PRO A 10 10.44 8.77 -2.63
N LYS A 11 9.83 9.92 -2.36
CA LYS A 11 8.62 10.02 -1.55
C LYS A 11 7.43 10.17 -2.48
N ILE A 12 6.46 9.28 -2.33
CA ILE A 12 5.19 9.37 -3.04
C ILE A 12 4.11 9.56 -1.99
N GLU A 13 3.38 10.64 -2.12
CA GLU A 13 2.24 10.91 -1.27
C GLU A 13 1.04 10.13 -1.77
N ALA A 14 0.49 9.26 -0.91
CA ALA A 14 -0.77 8.60 -1.19
C ALA A 14 -1.90 9.62 -1.07
N ARG A 15 -2.60 9.92 -2.16
CA ARG A 15 -3.64 10.97 -2.18
C ARG A 15 -4.95 10.54 -1.52
N ARG A 16 -5.16 9.24 -1.42
CA ARG A 16 -6.35 8.62 -0.82
C ARG A 16 -5.94 7.27 -0.25
N ILE A 17 -6.64 6.86 0.79
CA ILE A 17 -6.60 5.50 1.30
C ILE A 17 -8.03 5.02 1.38
N GLU A 18 -8.28 3.87 0.77
CA GLU A 18 -9.51 3.12 0.98
C GLU A 18 -9.24 1.91 1.83
N VAL A 19 -10.20 1.68 2.73
CA VAL A 19 -10.14 0.62 3.71
C VAL A 19 -11.37 -0.24 3.53
N PHE A 20 -11.13 -1.45 3.08
CA PHE A 20 -12.18 -2.42 2.92
C PHE A 20 -12.42 -3.10 4.27
N ARG A 21 -13.55 -2.79 4.91
CA ARG A 21 -13.93 -3.43 6.18
C ARG A 21 -14.29 -4.89 5.91
N PRO A 22 -13.66 -5.87 6.58
CA PRO A 22 -14.04 -7.27 6.43
C PRO A 22 -15.42 -7.50 7.05
N GLY A 23 -16.44 -7.58 6.20
CA GLY A 23 -17.82 -7.88 6.60
C GLY A 23 -18.68 -8.55 5.52
N ARG A 24 -18.13 -8.71 4.29
CA ARG A 24 -18.76 -9.40 3.15
C ARG A 24 -17.73 -10.07 2.25
N VAL A 25 -16.64 -10.61 2.82
CA VAL A 25 -15.60 -11.30 2.05
C VAL A 25 -15.86 -12.81 2.14
N PRO A 26 -16.15 -13.50 1.02
CA PRO A 26 -16.29 -14.95 1.02
C PRO A 26 -15.00 -15.63 1.55
N PRO A 27 -15.09 -16.76 2.29
CA PRO A 27 -13.91 -17.44 2.84
C PRO A 27 -12.87 -17.90 1.81
N ALA A 28 -13.25 -17.99 0.54
CA ALA A 28 -12.36 -18.36 -0.58
C ALA A 28 -11.36 -17.26 -0.96
N ALA A 29 -11.54 -16.06 -0.41
CA ALA A 29 -10.92 -14.84 -0.87
C ALA A 29 -9.76 -14.45 0.10
N ARG A 30 -8.76 -15.34 0.19
CA ARG A 30 -7.64 -15.25 1.18
C ARG A 30 -6.58 -14.19 0.85
N VAL A 31 -6.76 -13.40 -0.20
CA VAL A 31 -5.80 -12.39 -0.67
C VAL A 31 -6.56 -11.11 -1.03
N HIS A 32 -7.05 -10.36 -0.04
CA HIS A 32 -7.60 -9.02 -0.27
C HIS A 32 -6.81 -7.96 0.47
N PRO A 33 -6.60 -6.79 -0.13
CA PRO A 33 -5.84 -5.72 0.48
C PRO A 33 -6.73 -5.05 1.52
N LEU A 34 -6.34 -5.12 2.80
CA LEU A 34 -7.06 -4.43 3.87
C LEU A 34 -6.87 -2.90 3.78
N LEU A 35 -5.73 -2.49 3.21
CA LEU A 35 -5.35 -1.10 2.99
C LEU A 35 -4.93 -0.93 1.54
N THR A 36 -5.55 0.01 0.83
CA THR A 36 -5.20 0.33 -0.56
C THR A 36 -4.62 1.73 -0.67
N PHE A 37 -3.42 1.82 -1.24
CA PHE A 37 -2.69 3.05 -1.52
C PHE A 37 -3.04 3.59 -2.90
N PHE A 38 -3.49 4.84 -2.96
CA PHE A 38 -3.78 5.54 -4.21
C PHE A 38 -2.62 6.44 -4.57
N ILE A 39 -1.89 6.04 -5.61
CA ILE A 39 -0.79 6.82 -6.18
C ILE A 39 -1.35 7.67 -7.31
N ALA A 40 -0.87 8.91 -7.41
CA ALA A 40 -1.20 9.79 -8.51
C ALA A 40 -0.50 9.31 -9.79
N GLU A 41 -1.24 9.29 -10.91
CA GLU A 41 -0.67 8.99 -12.22
C GLU A 41 -0.08 10.27 -12.83
N ASP A 42 1.05 10.72 -12.28
CA ASP A 42 1.79 11.85 -12.82
C ASP A 42 3.26 11.51 -13.04
N GLU A 43 3.90 12.21 -13.98
CA GLU A 43 5.31 12.00 -14.34
C GLU A 43 6.24 12.08 -13.13
N ARG A 44 5.89 12.89 -12.13
CA ARG A 44 6.68 13.04 -10.89
C ARG A 44 6.64 11.78 -10.05
N SER A 45 5.47 11.16 -9.93
CA SER A 45 5.28 9.90 -9.20
C SER A 45 6.04 8.76 -9.88
N TRP A 46 5.99 8.68 -11.20
CA TRP A 46 6.68 7.64 -11.97
C TRP A 46 8.20 7.83 -12.07
N ALA A 47 8.67 9.07 -12.21
CA ALA A 47 10.11 9.37 -12.17
C ALA A 47 10.73 8.98 -10.81
N GLY A 48 9.96 9.11 -9.72
CA GLY A 48 10.36 8.69 -8.39
C GLY A 48 10.25 7.19 -8.14
N ALA A 49 9.34 6.48 -8.81
CA ALA A 49 9.13 5.05 -8.59
C ALA A 49 8.87 4.27 -9.89
N PRO A 50 9.86 4.18 -10.80
CA PRO A 50 9.72 3.43 -12.05
C PRO A 50 9.37 1.94 -11.84
N GLN A 51 9.75 1.36 -10.71
CA GLN A 51 9.35 0.00 -10.32
C GLN A 51 7.85 -0.17 -10.14
N LEU A 52 7.12 0.85 -9.67
CA LEU A 52 5.67 0.76 -9.55
C LEU A 52 5.02 0.77 -10.93
N GLN A 53 5.52 1.59 -11.84
CA GLN A 53 5.09 1.58 -13.24
C GLN A 53 5.32 0.22 -13.89
N ALA A 54 6.49 -0.40 -13.67
CA ALA A 54 6.80 -1.73 -14.18
C ALA A 54 5.90 -2.82 -13.55
N LEU A 55 5.60 -2.74 -12.26
CA LEU A 55 4.65 -3.64 -11.61
C LEU A 55 3.21 -3.46 -12.12
N PHE A 56 2.79 -2.24 -12.42
CA PHE A 56 1.49 -1.97 -13.03
C PHE A 56 1.40 -2.51 -14.45
N ALA A 57 2.45 -2.35 -15.27
CA ALA A 57 2.50 -2.96 -16.60
C ALA A 57 2.44 -4.49 -16.53
N LEU A 58 3.09 -5.09 -15.53
CA LEU A 58 2.99 -6.52 -15.27
C LEU A 58 1.56 -6.90 -14.84
N LEU A 59 0.94 -6.13 -13.95
CA LEU A 59 -0.45 -6.32 -13.52
C LEU A 59 -1.41 -6.36 -14.70
N ASP A 60 -1.25 -5.46 -15.67
CA ASP A 60 -2.07 -5.43 -16.89
C ASP A 60 -1.89 -6.67 -17.77
N THR A 61 -0.73 -7.32 -17.67
CA THR A 61 -0.39 -8.48 -18.51
C THR A 61 -0.83 -9.79 -17.88
N VAL A 62 -0.65 -9.96 -16.56
CA VAL A 62 -0.78 -11.26 -15.90
C VAL A 62 -1.77 -11.28 -14.73
N GLY A 63 -2.29 -10.12 -14.31
CA GLY A 63 -3.23 -10.00 -13.20
C GLY A 63 -2.60 -10.09 -11.80
N ALA A 64 -3.39 -9.72 -10.78
CA ALA A 64 -2.91 -9.51 -9.41
C ALA A 64 -2.31 -10.76 -8.76
N ALA A 65 -2.91 -11.94 -8.97
CA ALA A 65 -2.43 -13.20 -8.40
C ALA A 65 -1.03 -13.56 -8.90
N GLU A 66 -0.76 -13.39 -10.19
CA GLU A 66 0.55 -13.69 -10.75
C GLU A 66 1.59 -12.63 -10.39
N VAL A 67 1.19 -11.34 -10.34
CA VAL A 67 2.04 -10.27 -9.80
C VAL A 67 2.45 -10.60 -8.37
N HIS A 68 1.53 -11.06 -7.52
CA HIS A 68 1.84 -11.46 -6.16
C HIS A 68 2.95 -12.51 -6.12
N HIS A 69 2.80 -13.60 -6.87
CA HIS A 69 3.76 -14.71 -6.86
C HIS A 69 5.14 -14.32 -7.38
N ARG A 70 5.23 -13.34 -8.28
CA ARG A 70 6.49 -12.87 -8.87
C ARG A 70 7.15 -11.75 -8.09
N THR A 71 6.41 -11.05 -7.24
CA THR A 71 6.91 -9.86 -6.55
C THR A 71 7.61 -10.22 -5.26
N THR A 72 8.90 -9.90 -5.19
CA THR A 72 9.63 -9.89 -3.92
C THR A 72 9.76 -8.46 -3.46
N ALA A 73 9.10 -8.14 -2.35
CA ALA A 73 9.17 -6.83 -1.71
C ALA A 73 9.29 -6.95 -0.20
N ARG A 74 10.09 -6.07 0.41
CA ARG A 74 10.10 -5.89 1.88
C ARG A 74 9.32 -4.64 2.23
N THR A 75 8.49 -4.73 3.25
CA THR A 75 7.68 -3.62 3.77
C THR A 75 8.13 -3.26 5.17
N SER A 76 8.18 -1.96 5.48
CA SER A 76 8.45 -1.48 6.84
C SER A 76 7.76 -0.15 7.09
N TRP A 77 7.34 0.09 8.33
CA TRP A 77 6.54 1.26 8.69
C TRP A 77 7.28 2.21 9.62
N ARG A 78 6.92 3.48 9.55
CA ARG A 78 7.46 4.52 10.43
C ARG A 78 6.43 5.62 10.70
N LEU A 79 6.36 6.08 11.94
CA LEU A 79 5.69 7.32 12.31
C LEU A 79 6.57 8.52 11.91
N LEU A 80 6.01 9.44 11.13
CA LEU A 80 6.69 10.66 10.67
C LEU A 80 6.45 11.83 11.62
N ASP A 81 5.22 11.96 12.10
CA ASP A 81 4.75 13.01 12.99
C ASP A 81 3.68 12.40 13.90
N ALA A 82 3.75 12.70 15.20
CA ALA A 82 2.85 12.17 16.22
C ALA A 82 1.73 13.16 16.58
N GLU A 83 1.96 14.47 16.40
CA GLU A 83 0.97 15.52 16.69
C GLU A 83 -0.05 15.62 15.57
N GLN A 84 0.41 15.50 14.33
CA GLN A 84 -0.41 15.23 13.16
C GLN A 84 -0.03 13.84 12.69
N PRO A 85 -0.73 12.78 13.12
CA PRO A 85 -0.29 11.41 12.89
C PRO A 85 -0.13 11.17 11.39
N ARG A 86 1.12 11.08 10.93
CA ARG A 86 1.51 10.77 9.55
C ARG A 86 2.40 9.56 9.57
N VAL A 87 2.14 8.59 8.70
CA VAL A 87 2.95 7.37 8.61
C VAL A 87 3.56 7.21 7.23
N ALA A 88 4.73 6.57 7.19
CA ALA A 88 5.38 6.14 5.98
C ALA A 88 5.43 4.61 5.93
N LEU A 89 5.02 4.05 4.79
CA LEU A 89 5.30 2.69 4.39
C LEU A 89 6.48 2.72 3.42
N ARG A 90 7.59 2.10 3.80
CA ARG A 90 8.68 1.80 2.88
C ARG A 90 8.46 0.49 2.18
N LEU A 91 8.66 0.52 0.87
CA LEU A 91 8.66 -0.62 -0.02
C LEU A 91 10.05 -0.78 -0.61
N GLU A 92 10.66 -1.94 -0.42
CA GLU A 92 11.92 -2.32 -1.07
C GLU A 92 11.62 -3.42 -2.08
N ILE A 93 11.45 -3.06 -3.35
CA ILE A 93 11.08 -3.99 -4.42
C ILE A 93 12.36 -4.50 -5.09
N THR A 94 12.57 -5.82 -5.05
CA THR A 94 13.77 -6.47 -5.62
C THR A 94 13.46 -7.30 -6.85
N GLN A 95 12.22 -7.75 -7.01
CA GLN A 95 11.72 -8.51 -8.16
C GLN A 95 10.24 -8.18 -8.40
N PRO A 96 9.72 -8.36 -9.63
CA PRO A 96 10.38 -8.91 -10.82
C PRO A 96 11.01 -7.84 -11.73
N THR A 97 11.02 -6.58 -11.31
CA THR A 97 11.42 -5.45 -12.15
C THR A 97 12.93 -5.26 -12.16
N ASP A 98 13.51 -4.86 -13.30
CA ASP A 98 14.92 -4.42 -13.38
C ASP A 98 15.15 -3.10 -12.62
N ALA A 99 14.11 -2.29 -12.49
CA ALA A 99 14.11 -1.02 -11.77
C ALA A 99 14.08 -1.17 -10.23
N ARG A 100 14.92 -2.05 -9.66
CA ARG A 100 14.93 -2.31 -8.20
C ARG A 100 15.09 -1.02 -7.40
N GLY A 101 14.33 -0.87 -6.31
CA GLY A 101 14.36 0.39 -5.59
C GLY A 101 13.57 0.42 -4.29
N VAL A 102 13.79 1.52 -3.57
CA VAL A 102 13.14 1.84 -2.30
C VAL A 102 12.17 3.00 -2.52
N ILE A 103 10.93 2.86 -2.06
CA ILE A 103 9.90 3.90 -2.14
C ILE A 103 9.37 4.14 -0.74
N ASP A 104 9.21 5.40 -0.36
CA ASP A 104 8.49 5.77 0.85
C ASP A 104 7.09 6.30 0.44
N LEU A 105 6.05 5.50 0.70
CA LEU A 105 4.66 5.91 0.59
C LEU A 105 4.23 6.62 1.87
N THR A 106 3.90 7.90 1.80
CA THR A 106 3.50 8.69 2.99
C THR A 106 2.01 8.95 3.01
N MET A 107 1.42 8.97 4.20
CA MET A 107 -0.01 9.24 4.38
C MET A 107 -0.34 9.89 5.72
N ASP A 108 -1.50 10.52 5.79
CA ASP A 108 -2.08 11.02 7.02
C ASP A 108 -2.86 9.89 7.72
N ALA A 109 -2.44 9.55 8.92
CA ALA A 109 -2.92 8.43 9.71
C ALA A 109 -4.09 8.79 10.65
N GLY A 110 -4.42 10.07 10.79
CA GLY A 110 -5.43 10.58 11.73
C GLY A 110 -6.86 10.07 11.52
N VAL A 111 -7.20 9.63 10.30
CA VAL A 111 -8.54 9.12 9.96
C VAL A 111 -8.62 7.58 10.06
N TYR A 112 -7.49 6.89 10.25
CA TYR A 112 -7.39 5.43 10.05
C TYR A 112 -7.07 4.64 11.32
N GLY A 113 -7.27 5.23 12.51
CA GLY A 113 -7.01 4.64 13.83
C GLY A 113 -7.42 3.17 14.02
N GLU A 114 -8.61 2.80 13.56
CA GLU A 114 -9.13 1.42 13.68
C GLU A 114 -8.58 0.46 12.61
N VAL A 115 -8.13 1.00 11.48
CA VAL A 115 -7.64 0.25 10.31
C VAL A 115 -6.24 -0.25 10.57
N TRP A 116 -5.46 0.60 11.18
CA TRP A 116 -4.18 0.28 11.76
C TRP A 116 -4.23 -1.01 12.58
N LYS A 117 -5.16 -1.14 13.53
CA LYS A 117 -5.31 -2.35 14.37
C LYS A 117 -5.53 -3.64 13.55
N GLN A 118 -6.03 -3.52 12.32
CA GLN A 118 -6.31 -4.64 11.42
C GLN A 118 -5.08 -5.06 10.60
N ILE A 119 -4.10 -4.17 10.39
CA ILE A 119 -2.83 -4.49 9.73
C ILE A 119 -1.93 -5.18 10.77
N GLN A 120 -2.31 -6.38 11.19
CA GLN A 120 -1.41 -7.27 11.90
C GLN A 120 -0.47 -7.91 10.87
N GLY A 121 0.78 -8.20 11.24
CA GLY A 121 1.77 -8.70 10.28
C GLY A 121 1.26 -9.88 9.45
N GLY A 122 1.52 -9.85 8.14
CA GLY A 122 1.09 -10.89 7.20
C GLY A 122 -0.21 -10.59 6.45
N GLN A 123 -0.87 -9.46 6.71
CA GLN A 123 -2.00 -8.99 5.92
C GLN A 123 -1.55 -8.33 4.61
N TRP A 124 -2.42 -8.38 3.60
CA TRP A 124 -2.15 -7.79 2.28
C TRP A 124 -2.49 -6.29 2.26
N ILE A 125 -1.65 -5.55 1.56
CA ILE A 125 -1.90 -4.16 1.14
C ILE A 125 -1.97 -4.12 -0.39
N GLY A 126 -2.74 -3.18 -0.91
CA GLY A 126 -2.89 -2.93 -2.33
C GLY A 126 -2.24 -1.60 -2.70
N ILE A 127 -1.61 -1.54 -3.87
CA ILE A 127 -1.18 -0.27 -4.46
C ILE A 127 -1.90 -0.13 -5.79
N THR A 128 -2.57 0.99 -6.01
CA THR A 128 -3.33 1.27 -7.22
C THR A 128 -3.33 2.76 -7.54
N THR A 129 -4.06 3.11 -8.59
CA THR A 129 -4.20 4.46 -9.10
C THR A 129 -5.67 4.79 -9.31
N GLY A 130 -5.99 6.08 -9.42
CA GLY A 130 -7.37 6.53 -9.62
C GLY A 130 -8.02 6.00 -10.89
N ASP A 131 -7.25 5.84 -11.98
CA ASP A 131 -7.81 5.45 -13.27
C ASP A 131 -8.16 3.97 -13.30
N ARG A 132 -7.39 3.15 -12.58
CA ARG A 132 -7.59 1.70 -12.47
C ARG A 132 -8.84 1.32 -11.69
N LEU A 133 -9.27 2.15 -10.74
CA LEU A 133 -10.48 1.92 -9.96
C LEU A 133 -11.72 2.61 -10.52
N ARG A 134 -11.56 3.52 -11.49
CA ARG A 134 -12.67 4.24 -12.13
C ARG A 134 -13.74 3.33 -12.73
N PRO A 135 -13.41 2.19 -13.36
CA PRO A 135 -14.41 1.24 -13.86
C PRO A 135 -15.23 0.56 -12.75
N HIS A 136 -14.75 0.59 -11.50
CA HIS A 136 -15.30 -0.14 -10.36
C HIS A 136 -15.98 0.79 -9.34
N ALA A 137 -16.11 2.08 -9.67
CA ALA A 137 -16.67 3.11 -8.79
C ALA A 137 -18.22 3.17 -8.81
N ASP A 138 -18.88 2.36 -9.63
CA ASP A 138 -20.33 2.41 -9.87
C ASP A 138 -21.19 1.66 -8.83
N GLY A 139 -20.57 1.04 -7.83
CA GLY A 139 -21.27 0.57 -6.63
C GLY A 139 -22.00 -0.78 -6.79
N SER A 140 -21.83 -1.48 -7.91
CA SER A 140 -22.36 -2.84 -8.05
C SER A 140 -21.55 -3.80 -7.16
N GLY A 141 -22.22 -4.62 -6.34
CA GLY A 141 -21.65 -5.30 -5.16
C GLY A 141 -20.48 -6.29 -5.34
N THR A 142 -19.82 -6.36 -6.50
CA THR A 142 -18.56 -7.08 -6.78
C THR A 142 -17.29 -6.23 -6.61
N ILE A 143 -17.41 -5.04 -6.02
CA ILE A 143 -16.35 -4.02 -5.86
C ILE A 143 -15.03 -4.54 -5.28
N LEU A 144 -15.05 -5.49 -4.33
CA LEU A 144 -13.85 -5.88 -3.58
C LEU A 144 -12.86 -6.76 -4.38
N ASP A 145 -13.37 -7.74 -5.12
CA ASP A 145 -12.54 -8.64 -5.92
C ASP A 145 -12.00 -7.90 -7.15
N GLU A 146 -12.81 -7.02 -7.71
CA GLU A 146 -12.46 -6.16 -8.83
C GLU A 146 -11.44 -5.09 -8.42
N ALA A 147 -11.63 -4.45 -7.26
CA ALA A 147 -10.65 -3.52 -6.71
C ALA A 147 -9.33 -4.23 -6.41
N PHE A 148 -9.35 -5.48 -5.93
CA PHE A 148 -8.14 -6.26 -5.75
C PHE A 148 -7.45 -6.59 -7.08
N ALA A 149 -8.20 -6.96 -8.12
CA ALA A 149 -7.66 -7.19 -9.45
C ALA A 149 -6.98 -5.95 -10.05
N ALA A 150 -7.43 -4.75 -9.65
CA ALA A 150 -6.86 -3.47 -10.02
C ALA A 150 -5.67 -3.01 -9.14
N CYS A 151 -5.22 -3.84 -8.18
CA CYS A 151 -4.14 -3.51 -7.26
C CYS A 151 -2.90 -4.37 -7.46
N ILE A 152 -1.72 -3.81 -7.16
CA ILE A 152 -0.50 -4.58 -6.88
C ILE A 152 -0.60 -5.08 -5.42
N PRO A 153 -0.69 -6.40 -5.19
CA PRO A 153 -0.78 -6.95 -3.85
C PRO A 153 0.61 -7.14 -3.22
N LEU A 154 0.81 -6.62 -2.01
CA LEU A 154 2.04 -6.80 -1.24
C LEU A 154 1.74 -7.26 0.19
N ALA A 155 2.60 -8.11 0.74
CA ALA A 155 2.53 -8.50 2.13
C ALA A 155 3.04 -7.35 3.01
N SER A 156 2.27 -6.97 4.03
CA SER A 156 2.67 -5.96 5.00
C SER A 156 3.31 -6.58 6.24
N ALA A 157 4.48 -6.05 6.61
CA ALA A 157 5.01 -6.21 7.96
C ALA A 157 4.04 -5.57 8.98
N PRO A 158 4.04 -6.02 10.25
CA PRO A 158 3.34 -5.32 11.30
C PRO A 158 3.84 -3.86 11.36
N PRO A 159 2.95 -2.86 11.45
CA PRO A 159 3.31 -1.47 11.65
C PRO A 159 3.68 -1.19 13.12
N PRO A 160 4.98 -1.10 13.50
CA PRO A 160 5.37 -0.66 14.86
C PRO A 160 4.87 0.75 15.19
N ALA A 161 4.58 1.56 14.16
CA ALA A 161 3.99 2.89 14.29
C ALA A 161 2.64 2.87 15.05
N LEU A 162 1.93 1.74 15.13
CA LEU A 162 0.66 1.66 15.85
C LEU A 162 0.84 1.60 17.35
N ASP A 163 1.87 0.89 17.81
CA ASP A 163 2.25 0.90 19.21
C ASP A 163 2.69 2.31 19.59
N GLU A 164 3.52 2.96 18.78
CA GLU A 164 3.95 4.35 19.00
C GLU A 164 2.79 5.36 18.99
N MET A 165 1.84 5.25 18.04
CA MET A 165 0.65 6.11 17.97
C MET A 165 -0.31 5.90 19.15
N ALA A 166 -0.49 4.65 19.59
CA ALA A 166 -1.33 4.33 20.75
C ALA A 166 -0.75 4.84 22.07
N HIS A 167 0.58 5.06 22.12
CA HIS A 167 1.27 5.62 23.28
C HIS A 167 1.42 7.14 23.22
N ALA A 168 1.45 7.74 22.03
CA ALA A 168 1.50 9.20 21.83
C ALA A 168 0.15 9.90 22.05
N SER A 169 -0.96 9.15 22.03
CA SER A 169 -2.33 9.68 22.21
C SER A 169 -2.83 9.66 23.67
N ARG A 170 -1.93 9.55 24.65
CA ARG A 170 -2.22 9.59 26.09
C ARG A 170 -1.56 10.80 26.73
#